data_AF-A0A941AE38-F1
#
_entry.id   AF-A0A941AE38-F1
#
_cell.length_a   1.000
_cell.length_b   1.000
_cell.length_c   1.000
_cell.angle_alpha   90.00
_cell.angle_beta   90.00
_cell.angle_gamma   90.00
#
_symmetry.space_group_name_H-M   'P 1'
#
loop_
_entity.id
_entity.type
_entity.pdbx_description
1 polymer ?
#
loop_
_entity_poly.entity_id
_entity_poly.type
_entity_poly.pdbx_seq_one_letter_code
_entity_poly.pdbx_strand_id
1 'polypeptide(L)'
;MEVCTWCKGTEASLNGALDDVSAVLSASGVEVVVNRIHVDSEEKAERLRFASSPTIRVNGRDIQLEGKESKCESCGDLCGDEVDCRVWIYQGKEYTSPPKAMIIDSILREVYAQRTTAEAASEKFVVPDNLKKFFRLVDAKKQK
;
A
#
# COMPACT_ATOMS: atom_id res chain seq x y z
N MET A 1 10.70 6.97 -17.44
CA MET A 1 10.54 6.85 -15.98
C MET A 1 10.27 5.39 -15.70
N GLU A 2 11.20 4.71 -15.05
CA GLU A 2 10.93 3.35 -14.60
C GLU A 2 9.98 3.42 -13.39
N VAL A 3 9.19 2.37 -13.17
CA VAL A 3 8.24 2.29 -12.06
C VAL A 3 8.70 1.13 -11.20
N CYS A 4 8.71 1.34 -9.88
CA CYS A 4 9.22 0.37 -8.93
C CYS A 4 8.58 -1.01 -9.11
N THR A 5 9.40 -2.06 -9.15
CA THR A 5 8.94 -3.44 -9.36
C THR A 5 8.05 -3.96 -8.24
N TRP A 6 8.31 -3.55 -6.98
CA TRP A 6 7.49 -3.94 -5.83
C TRP A 6 6.10 -3.27 -5.87
N CYS A 7 6.05 -2.00 -6.28
CA CYS A 7 4.80 -1.28 -6.49
C CYS A 7 3.97 -1.91 -7.61
N LYS A 8 4.61 -2.23 -8.75
CA LYS A 8 3.98 -2.95 -9.87
C LYS A 8 3.49 -4.34 -9.47
N GLY A 9 4.28 -5.10 -8.72
CA GLY A 9 3.88 -6.42 -8.23
C GLY A 9 2.69 -6.34 -7.28
N THR A 10 2.60 -5.27 -6.49
CA THR A 10 1.45 -5.03 -5.61
C THR A 10 0.20 -4.65 -6.40
N GLU A 11 0.33 -3.81 -7.42
CA GLU A 11 -0.77 -3.51 -8.34
C GLU A 11 -1.28 -4.76 -9.06
N ALA A 12 -0.37 -5.60 -9.58
CA ALA A 12 -0.72 -6.85 -10.22
C ALA A 12 -1.44 -7.82 -9.26
N SER A 13 -0.97 -7.92 -8.02
CA SER A 13 -1.60 -8.76 -6.99
C SER A 13 -2.99 -8.25 -6.61
N LEU A 14 -3.16 -6.93 -6.50
CA LEU A 14 -4.47 -6.32 -6.26
C LEU A 14 -5.44 -6.61 -7.42
N ASN A 15 -5.02 -6.40 -8.67
CA ASN A 15 -5.85 -6.67 -9.84
C ASN A 15 -6.29 -8.14 -9.88
N GLY A 16 -5.34 -9.06 -9.73
CA GLY A 16 -5.66 -10.48 -9.73
C GLY A 16 -6.55 -10.90 -8.55
N ALA A 17 -6.41 -10.27 -7.38
CA ALA A 17 -7.29 -10.53 -6.25
C ALA A 17 -8.73 -10.06 -6.52
N LEU A 18 -8.89 -8.87 -7.12
CA LEU A 18 -10.20 -8.34 -7.52
C LEU A 18 -10.88 -9.20 -8.57
N ASP A 19 -10.12 -9.68 -9.56
CA ASP A 19 -10.63 -10.59 -10.58
C ASP A 19 -11.14 -11.89 -9.95
N ASP A 20 -10.36 -12.49 -9.04
CA ASP A 20 -10.72 -13.75 -8.36
C ASP A 20 -12.01 -13.65 -7.53
N VAL A 21 -12.27 -12.50 -6.89
CA VAL A 21 -13.46 -12.32 -6.02
C VAL A 21 -14.65 -11.69 -6.73
N SER A 22 -14.48 -11.18 -7.96
CA SER A 22 -15.47 -10.38 -8.68
C SER A 22 -16.86 -11.04 -8.74
N ALA A 23 -16.91 -12.33 -9.09
CA ALA A 23 -18.15 -13.09 -9.20
C ALA A 23 -18.88 -13.21 -7.84
N VAL A 24 -18.14 -13.47 -6.76
CA VAL A 24 -18.70 -13.61 -5.41
C VAL A 24 -19.26 -12.28 -4.92
N LEU A 25 -18.49 -11.19 -5.10
CA LEU A 25 -18.91 -9.86 -4.67
C LEU A 25 -20.15 -9.39 -5.42
N SER A 26 -20.16 -9.55 -6.74
CA SER A 26 -21.33 -9.23 -7.58
C SER A 26 -22.56 -10.05 -7.18
N ALA A 27 -22.42 -11.36 -6.97
CA ALA A 27 -23.52 -12.22 -6.52
C ALA A 27 -24.06 -11.85 -5.14
N SER A 28 -23.21 -11.30 -4.26
CA SER A 28 -23.60 -10.78 -2.95
C SER A 28 -24.17 -9.35 -2.96
N GLY A 29 -24.28 -8.72 -4.14
CA GLY A 29 -24.75 -7.33 -4.29
C GLY A 29 -23.75 -6.29 -3.77
N VAL A 30 -22.47 -6.64 -3.66
CA VAL A 30 -21.40 -5.75 -3.21
C VAL A 30 -20.74 -5.09 -4.41
N GLU A 31 -20.72 -3.75 -4.42
CA GLU A 31 -19.96 -2.95 -5.36
C GLU A 31 -18.56 -2.65 -4.80
N VAL A 32 -17.53 -2.78 -5.64
CA VAL A 32 -16.14 -2.45 -5.28
C VAL A 32 -15.68 -1.25 -6.08
N VAL A 33 -15.25 -0.20 -5.38
CA VAL A 33 -14.63 0.99 -5.97
C VAL A 33 -13.14 1.00 -5.65
N VAL A 34 -12.30 1.05 -6.67
CA VAL A 34 -10.84 1.03 -6.53
C VAL A 34 -10.26 2.41 -6.80
N ASN A 35 -9.64 3.00 -5.77
CA ASN A 35 -8.97 4.29 -5.88
C ASN A 35 -7.45 4.10 -5.91
N ARG A 36 -6.84 4.28 -7.09
CA ARG A 36 -5.38 4.25 -7.25
C ARG A 36 -4.82 5.65 -7.07
N ILE A 37 -3.94 5.82 -6.09
CA ILE A 37 -3.35 7.12 -5.77
C ILE A 37 -1.84 7.02 -5.85
N HIS A 38 -1.23 7.73 -6.80
CA HIS A 38 0.21 7.94 -6.81
C HIS A 38 0.56 9.02 -5.79
N VAL A 39 1.35 8.68 -4.76
CA VAL A 39 1.79 9.63 -3.74
C VAL A 39 3.18 10.14 -4.12
N ASP A 40 3.22 11.38 -4.60
CA ASP A 40 4.38 11.99 -5.26
C ASP A 40 4.97 13.18 -4.49
N SER A 41 4.44 13.48 -3.30
CA SER A 41 4.95 14.53 -2.41
C SER A 41 4.74 14.20 -0.93
N GLU A 42 5.54 14.83 -0.08
CA GLU A 42 5.42 14.74 1.39
C GLU A 42 4.05 15.27 1.87
N GLU A 43 3.58 16.40 1.34
CA GLU A 43 2.26 16.97 1.66
C GLU A 43 1.12 15.99 1.34
N LYS A 44 1.21 15.30 0.19
CA LYS A 44 0.22 14.29 -0.19
C LYS A 44 0.30 13.06 0.70
N ALA A 45 1.50 12.66 1.11
CA ALA A 45 1.70 11.57 2.06
C ALA A 45 1.09 11.90 3.43
N GLU A 46 1.28 13.13 3.93
CA GLU A 46 0.70 13.61 5.18
C GLU A 46 -0.84 13.59 5.12
N ARG A 47 -1.42 14.23 4.10
CA ARG A 47 -2.87 14.31 3.91
C ARG A 47 -3.53 12.93 3.83
N LEU A 48 -2.85 11.96 3.22
CA LEU A 48 -3.35 10.60 3.07
C LEU A 48 -2.92 9.66 4.21
N ARG A 49 -2.17 10.16 5.20
CA ARG A 49 -1.58 9.36 6.28
C ARG A 49 -0.80 8.15 5.72
N PHE A 50 -0.08 8.35 4.62
CA PHE A 50 0.62 7.31 3.88
C PHE A 50 1.92 6.98 4.59
N ALA A 51 1.97 5.83 5.27
CA ALA A 51 3.11 5.45 6.10
C ALA A 51 4.25 4.82 5.28
N SER A 52 3.94 3.98 4.31
CA SER A 52 4.95 3.28 3.52
C SER A 52 4.43 2.85 2.15
N SER A 53 5.33 2.66 1.20
CA SER A 53 5.01 2.19 -0.15
C SER A 53 5.40 0.73 -0.34
N PRO A 54 4.58 -0.09 -1.02
CA PRO A 54 3.19 0.17 -1.41
C PRO A 54 2.22 0.01 -0.23
N THR A 55 1.00 0.55 -0.32
CA THR A 55 -0.05 0.39 0.70
C THR A 55 -1.38 0.04 0.05
N ILE A 56 -2.10 -0.92 0.62
CA ILE A 56 -3.49 -1.28 0.25
C ILE A 56 -4.37 -1.02 1.46
N ARG A 57 -5.49 -0.33 1.25
CA ARG A 57 -6.51 -0.09 2.27
C ARG A 57 -7.86 -0.58 1.79
N VAL A 58 -8.58 -1.27 2.66
CA VAL A 58 -9.98 -1.64 2.46
C VAL A 58 -10.82 -0.78 3.41
N ASN A 59 -11.74 0.01 2.87
CA ASN A 59 -12.55 0.98 3.62
C ASN A 59 -11.73 1.86 4.58
N GLY A 60 -10.59 2.37 4.10
CA GLY A 60 -9.70 3.25 4.85
C GLY A 60 -8.78 2.55 5.84
N ARG A 61 -8.95 1.24 6.09
CA ARG A 61 -8.08 0.45 6.98
C ARG A 61 -6.99 -0.25 6.19
N ASP A 62 -5.74 -0.11 6.64
CA ASP A 62 -4.62 -0.85 6.07
C ASP A 62 -4.82 -2.35 6.29
N ILE A 63 -4.58 -3.15 5.25
CA ILE A 63 -4.74 -4.61 5.31
C ILE A 63 -3.67 -5.29 6.19
N GLN A 64 -2.61 -4.58 6.57
CA GLN A 64 -1.61 -5.01 7.55
C GLN A 64 -1.05 -3.80 8.32
N LEU A 65 -1.58 -3.53 9.52
CA LEU A 65 -1.21 -2.36 10.31
C LEU A 65 0.27 -2.37 10.74
N GLU A 66 0.80 -3.53 11.10
CA GLU A 66 2.21 -3.69 11.46
C GLU A 66 3.06 -3.71 10.18
N GLY A 67 3.67 -2.57 9.87
CA GLY A 67 4.59 -2.43 8.75
C GLY A 67 5.98 -2.94 9.10
N LYS A 68 6.54 -3.78 8.22
CA LYS A 68 7.98 -4.04 8.14
C LYS A 68 8.51 -3.34 6.90
N GLU A 69 9.75 -2.84 6.96
CA GLU A 69 10.42 -2.24 5.81
C GLU A 69 11.75 -2.96 5.53
N SER A 70 12.15 -2.94 4.26
CA SER A 70 13.43 -3.48 3.81
C SER A 70 13.91 -2.70 2.58
N LYS A 71 15.22 -2.76 2.32
CA LYS A 71 15.86 -2.06 1.22
C LYS A 71 15.24 -2.45 -0.12
N CYS A 72 14.73 -1.45 -0.84
CA CYS A 72 14.13 -1.62 -2.15
C CYS A 72 15.06 -1.07 -3.22
N GLU A 73 15.76 -1.96 -3.91
CA GLU A 73 16.68 -1.62 -5.00
C GLU A 73 15.98 -0.78 -6.07
N SER A 74 14.76 -1.17 -6.46
CA SER A 74 14.03 -0.49 -7.52
C SER A 74 13.63 0.94 -7.14
N CYS A 75 13.24 1.21 -5.89
CA CYS A 75 13.02 2.60 -5.45
C CYS A 75 14.35 3.35 -5.29
N GLY A 76 15.43 2.65 -4.94
CA GLY A 76 16.75 3.23 -4.84
C GLY A 76 17.28 3.72 -6.18
N ASP A 77 17.07 2.96 -7.25
CA ASP A 77 17.40 3.40 -8.62
C ASP A 77 16.60 4.65 -9.04
N LEU A 78 15.34 4.73 -8.61
CA LEU A 78 14.46 5.87 -8.90
C LEU A 78 14.95 7.14 -8.21
N CYS A 79 15.21 7.10 -6.90
CA CYS A 79 15.62 8.27 -6.14
C CYS A 79 17.13 8.55 -6.22
N GLY A 80 17.95 7.57 -6.64
CA GLY A 80 19.40 7.68 -6.77
C GLY A 80 20.19 7.45 -5.47
N ASP A 81 19.57 6.85 -4.44
CA ASP A 81 20.20 6.47 -3.17
C ASP A 81 19.37 5.36 -2.50
N GLU A 82 19.87 4.71 -1.46
CA GLU A 82 19.17 3.62 -0.78
C GLU A 82 17.89 4.10 -0.07
N VAL A 83 16.81 3.34 -0.20
CA VAL A 83 15.55 3.61 0.50
C VAL A 83 14.87 2.30 0.87
N ASP A 84 14.25 2.30 2.05
CA ASP A 84 13.47 1.17 2.52
C ASP A 84 11.98 1.33 2.13
N CYS A 85 11.39 0.25 1.67
CA CYS A 85 9.98 0.17 1.30
C CYS A 85 9.32 -0.99 2.06
N ARG A 86 7.99 -0.98 2.05
CA ARG A 86 7.18 -1.97 2.76
C ARG A 86 7.46 -3.38 2.30
N VAL A 87 7.57 -4.27 3.27
CA VAL A 87 7.53 -5.72 3.12
C VAL A 87 6.22 -6.24 3.72
N TRP A 88 5.64 -7.23 3.08
CA TRP A 88 4.39 -7.85 3.49
C TRP A 88 4.68 -9.16 4.20
N ILE A 89 4.06 -9.36 5.36
CA ILE A 89 4.18 -10.63 6.09
C ILE A 89 2.87 -11.38 5.95
N TYR A 90 2.91 -12.57 5.35
CA TYR A 90 1.75 -13.44 5.22
C TYR A 90 2.15 -14.88 5.53
N GLN A 91 1.41 -15.53 6.44
CA GLN A 91 1.69 -16.91 6.88
C GLN A 91 3.16 -17.14 7.31
N GLY A 92 3.73 -16.17 8.03
CA GLY A 92 5.10 -16.22 8.54
C GLY A 92 6.20 -16.03 7.48
N LYS A 93 5.85 -15.67 6.24
CA LYS A 93 6.80 -15.39 5.15
C LYS A 93 6.75 -13.94 4.73
N GLU A 94 7.90 -13.42 4.31
CA GLU A 94 8.07 -12.06 3.80
C GLU A 94 7.92 -12.02 2.28
N TYR A 95 7.26 -10.99 1.80
CA TYR A 95 7.02 -10.74 0.39
C TYR A 95 7.24 -9.27 0.05
N THR A 96 7.84 -9.02 -1.10
CA THR A 96 8.01 -7.67 -1.67
C THR A 96 6.74 -7.15 -2.36
N SER A 97 5.78 -8.04 -2.60
CA SER A 97 4.41 -7.72 -3.02
C SER A 97 3.44 -8.65 -2.30
N PRO A 98 2.29 -8.16 -1.83
CA PRO A 98 1.39 -8.96 -1.01
C PRO A 98 0.82 -10.11 -1.85
N PRO A 99 0.82 -11.36 -1.36
CA PRO A 99 0.14 -12.46 -2.04
C PRO A 99 -1.34 -12.15 -2.28
N LYS A 100 -1.91 -12.60 -3.40
CA LYS A 100 -3.34 -12.40 -3.71
C LYS A 100 -4.26 -12.86 -2.57
N ALA A 101 -3.95 -14.02 -1.97
CA ALA A 101 -4.71 -14.58 -0.86
C ALA A 101 -4.84 -13.61 0.32
N MET A 102 -3.77 -12.87 0.65
CA MET A 102 -3.80 -11.86 1.71
C MET A 102 -4.82 -10.75 1.40
N ILE A 103 -4.84 -10.25 0.17
CA ILE A 103 -5.75 -9.20 -0.28
C ILE A 103 -7.20 -9.70 -0.30
N ILE A 104 -7.41 -10.91 -0.85
CA ILE A 104 -8.71 -11.58 -0.90
C ILE A 104 -9.27 -11.74 0.51
N ASP A 105 -8.46 -12.27 1.45
CA ASP A 105 -8.85 -12.43 2.84
C ASP A 105 -9.30 -11.10 3.45
N SER A 106 -8.57 -10.00 3.21
CA SER A 106 -8.94 -8.68 3.71
C SER A 106 -10.25 -8.15 3.12
N ILE A 107 -10.49 -8.34 1.82
CA ILE A 107 -11.74 -7.92 1.16
C ILE A 107 -12.93 -8.73 1.72
N LEU A 108 -12.81 -10.06 1.77
CA LEU A 108 -13.91 -10.92 2.23
C LEU A 108 -14.20 -10.70 3.71
N ARG A 109 -13.17 -10.49 4.54
CA ARG A 109 -13.36 -10.10 5.95
C ARG A 109 -14.16 -8.81 6.07
N GLU A 110 -13.89 -7.81 5.23
CA GLU A 110 -14.66 -6.56 5.26
C GLU A 110 -16.13 -6.76 4.88
N VAL A 111 -16.39 -7.59 3.87
CA VAL A 111 -17.75 -7.88 3.41
C VAL A 111 -18.57 -8.63 4.46
N TYR A 112 -17.95 -9.60 5.14
CA TYR A 112 -18.65 -10.49 6.07
C TYR A 112 -18.52 -10.10 7.55
N ALA A 113 -17.67 -9.14 7.92
CA ALA A 113 -17.55 -8.68 9.29
C ALA A 113 -18.85 -7.97 9.74
N GLN A 114 -19.39 -8.40 10.88
CA GLN A 114 -20.42 -7.66 11.59
C GLN A 114 -19.77 -6.39 12.18
N ARG A 115 -20.09 -5.23 11.59
CA ARG A 115 -19.44 -3.96 11.89
C ARG A 115 -19.47 -3.65 13.39
N THR A 116 -18.30 -3.53 14.00
CA THR A 116 -18.08 -2.67 15.17
C THR A 116 -17.25 -1.50 14.69
N THR A 117 -17.88 -0.34 14.55
CA THR A 117 -17.20 0.91 14.21
C THR A 117 -16.40 1.36 15.43
N ALA A 118 -15.18 0.87 15.57
CA ALA A 118 -14.19 1.52 16.42
C ALA A 118 -13.41 2.50 15.53
N GLU A 119 -13.83 3.77 15.56
CA GLU A 119 -12.98 4.86 15.08
C GLU A 119 -11.78 4.95 16.05
N ALA A 120 -10.60 4.57 15.58
CA ALA A 120 -9.39 4.76 16.36
C ALA A 120 -9.16 6.27 16.54
N ALA A 121 -8.90 6.68 17.78
CA ALA A 121 -8.61 8.07 18.13
C ALA A 121 -7.48 8.63 17.25
N SER A 122 -7.71 9.82 16.68
CA SER A 122 -6.79 10.47 15.76
C SER A 122 -5.60 11.06 16.51
N GLU A 123 -4.51 10.31 16.61
CA GLU A 123 -3.18 10.91 16.82
C GLU A 123 -2.75 11.71 15.60
N LYS A 124 -1.87 12.71 15.78
CA LYS A 124 -1.29 13.46 14.65
C LYS A 124 -0.42 12.50 13.83
N PHE A 125 -0.70 12.39 12.53
CA PHE A 125 0.16 11.63 11.63
C PHE A 125 1.42 12.43 11.33
N VAL A 126 2.58 11.77 11.37
CA VAL A 126 3.87 12.33 10.99
C VAL A 126 4.40 11.50 9.83
N VAL A 127 4.83 12.16 8.74
CA VAL A 127 5.41 11.46 7.59
C VAL A 127 6.69 10.74 8.03
N PRO A 128 6.82 9.42 7.79
CA PRO A 128 8.00 8.65 8.16
C PRO A 128 9.27 9.06 7.39
N ASP A 129 10.42 8.79 7.99
CA ASP A 129 11.72 9.27 7.49
C ASP A 129 12.12 8.67 6.14
N ASN A 130 11.71 7.43 5.84
CA ASN A 130 11.94 6.83 4.54
C ASN A 130 11.25 7.61 3.41
N LEU A 131 10.01 8.07 3.62
CA LEU A 131 9.27 8.87 2.65
C LEU A 131 9.87 10.27 2.51
N LYS A 132 10.22 10.93 3.62
CA LYS A 132 10.94 12.22 3.58
C LYS A 132 12.25 12.10 2.80
N LYS A 133 13.02 11.04 3.05
CA LYS A 133 14.25 10.75 2.32
C LYS A 133 13.97 10.57 0.84
N PHE A 134 12.99 9.73 0.48
CA PHE A 134 12.62 9.45 -0.91
C PHE A 134 12.25 10.73 -1.68
N PHE A 135 11.31 11.53 -1.16
CA PHE A 135 10.84 12.73 -1.86
C PHE A 135 11.94 13.76 -2.04
N ARG A 136 12.74 14.02 -1.00
CA ARG A 136 13.90 14.92 -1.08
C ARG A 136 14.88 14.52 -2.19
N LEU A 137 15.16 13.23 -2.32
CA LEU A 137 16.09 12.71 -3.34
C LEU A 137 15.50 12.80 -4.75
N VAL A 138 14.23 12.42 -4.90
CA VAL A 138 13.51 12.54 -6.18
C VAL A 138 13.47 13.98 -6.66
N ASP A 139 13.18 14.94 -5.77
CA ASP A 139 13.11 16.35 -6.13
C ASP A 139 14.49 16.95 -6.45
N ALA A 140 15.54 16.55 -5.72
CA ALA A 140 16.91 16.92 -6.05
C ALA A 140 17.36 16.40 -7.43
N LYS A 141 16.87 15.22 -7.83
CA LYS A 141 17.16 14.60 -9.14
C LYS A 141 16.41 15.27 -10.29
N LYS A 142 15.22 15.83 -10.05
CA LYS A 142 14.44 16.60 -11.05
C LYS A 142 15.04 17.98 -11.36
N GLN A 143 15.83 18.53 -10.44
CA GLN A 143 16.44 19.86 -10.57
C GLN A 143 17.83 19.83 -11.24
N LYS A 144 18.33 18.63 -11.59
CA LYS A 144 19.55 18.39 -12.36
C LYS A 144 19.21 18.05 -13.79
#